data_AF-A0A0S8B6D1-F1
#
_entry.id   AF-A0A0S8B6D1-F1
#
_cell.length_a   1.000
_cell.length_b   1.000
_cell.length_c   1.000
_cell.angle_alpha   90.00
_cell.angle_beta   90.00
_cell.angle_gamma   90.00
#
_symmetry.space_group_name_H-M   'P 1'
#
loop_
_entity.id
_entity.type
_entity.pdbx_description
1 polymer ?
#
loop_
_entity_poly.entity_id
_entity_poly.type
_entity_poly.pdbx_seq_one_letter_code
_entity_poly.pdbx_strand_id
1 'polypeptide(L)'
;MKMRILAALLLAAPWLAQAAGLGELHLTSTLGQPLQGEIPVVSVKPGEEPLSVRIASLEDYSKAGLTLRPGVAGARVSIVTVKGRPVIMITGRQSVNEPAVDLLVELSWSTGRVLRSYRILLDRPKV
;
A
#
# COMPACT_ATOMS: atom_id res chain seq x y z
N MET A 1 -51.68 -26.00 17.06
CA MET A 1 -51.00 -26.07 15.75
C MET A 1 -50.75 -24.66 15.24
N LYS A 2 -49.52 -24.37 14.80
CA LYS A 2 -49.04 -23.17 14.05
C LYS A 2 -48.54 -21.95 14.87
N MET A 3 -47.33 -22.15 15.39
CA MET A 3 -46.17 -21.24 15.42
C MET A 3 -46.35 -19.85 14.79
N ARG A 4 -46.18 -18.79 15.59
CA ARG A 4 -45.86 -17.44 15.07
C ARG A 4 -44.42 -17.15 15.47
N ILE A 5 -43.54 -17.23 14.48
CA ILE A 5 -42.09 -17.12 14.61
C ILE A 5 -41.76 -15.67 14.98
N LEU A 6 -41.09 -15.48 16.12
CA LEU A 6 -40.40 -14.24 16.45
C LEU A 6 -39.24 -14.08 15.46
N ALA A 7 -39.36 -13.16 14.50
CA ALA A 7 -38.26 -12.80 13.62
C ALA A 7 -37.25 -11.95 14.41
N ALA A 8 -36.28 -12.62 15.04
CA ALA A 8 -35.09 -11.95 15.55
C ALA A 8 -34.26 -11.48 14.34
N LEU A 9 -34.36 -10.21 14.01
CA LEU A 9 -33.54 -9.57 12.99
C LEU A 9 -32.11 -9.53 13.52
N LEU A 10 -31.31 -10.52 13.14
CA LEU A 10 -29.87 -10.54 13.36
C LEU A 10 -29.28 -9.33 12.60
N LEU A 11 -29.03 -8.26 13.32
CA LEU A 11 -28.14 -7.18 12.88
C LEU A 11 -26.73 -7.78 12.81
N ALA A 12 -26.41 -8.41 11.69
CA ALA A 12 -25.03 -8.66 11.30
C ALA A 12 -24.41 -7.29 11.03
N ALA A 13 -23.94 -6.61 12.08
CA ALA A 13 -23.03 -5.49 11.91
C ALA A 13 -21.86 -6.02 11.08
N PRO A 14 -21.53 -5.40 9.93
CA PRO A 14 -20.29 -5.72 9.26
C PRO A 14 -19.19 -5.37 10.27
N TRP A 15 -18.60 -6.37 10.91
CA TRP A 15 -17.30 -6.22 11.53
C TRP A 15 -16.42 -5.74 10.39
N LEU A 16 -16.15 -4.43 10.33
CA LEU A 16 -15.07 -3.92 9.52
C LEU A 16 -13.83 -4.58 10.09
N ALA A 17 -13.39 -5.66 9.43
CA ALA A 17 -12.12 -6.27 9.70
C ALA A 17 -11.07 -5.27 9.20
N GLN A 18 -10.73 -4.28 10.04
CA GLN A 18 -9.54 -3.46 9.82
C GLN A 18 -8.32 -4.37 10.04
N ALA A 19 -7.91 -5.07 8.97
CA ALA A 19 -6.59 -5.67 8.89
C ALA A 19 -5.53 -4.57 8.85
N ALA A 20 -4.33 -4.84 9.38
CA ALA A 20 -3.17 -4.01 9.09
C ALA A 20 -3.05 -3.77 7.59
N GLY A 21 -2.96 -2.48 7.25
CA GLY A 21 -3.10 -2.01 5.90
C GLY A 21 -2.06 -0.94 5.59
N LEU A 22 -1.82 -0.77 4.31
CA LEU A 22 -1.09 0.37 3.79
C LEU A 22 -2.08 1.51 3.58
N GLY A 23 -1.72 2.74 3.94
CA GLY A 23 -2.57 3.93 3.78
C GLY A 23 -2.56 4.47 2.35
N GLU A 24 -2.90 5.74 2.20
CA GLU A 24 -2.76 6.46 0.93
C GLU A 24 -1.29 6.80 0.66
N LEU A 25 -0.89 6.78 -0.61
CA LEU A 25 0.43 7.21 -1.03
C LEU A 25 0.42 8.72 -1.20
N HIS A 26 1.29 9.41 -0.47
CA HIS A 26 1.60 10.81 -0.72
C HIS A 26 2.88 10.92 -1.53
N LEU A 27 2.76 11.43 -2.75
CA LEU A 27 3.88 11.62 -3.65
C LEU A 27 4.44 13.04 -3.53
N THR A 28 5.77 13.15 -3.50
CA THR A 28 6.48 14.44 -3.49
C THR A 28 7.29 14.69 -4.75
N SER A 29 7.57 13.67 -5.55
CA SER A 29 8.27 13.78 -6.83
C SER A 29 7.33 14.05 -8.02
N THR A 30 7.86 14.66 -9.08
CA THR A 30 7.16 14.91 -10.36
C THR A 30 7.83 14.18 -11.53
N LEU A 31 7.27 14.28 -12.74
CA LEU A 31 7.83 13.66 -13.95
C LEU A 31 9.28 14.13 -14.18
N GLY A 32 10.17 13.19 -14.50
CA GLY A 32 11.60 13.43 -14.72
C GLY A 32 12.45 13.38 -13.46
N GLN A 33 11.84 13.23 -12.28
CA GLN A 33 12.54 13.11 -11.00
C GLN A 33 12.58 11.65 -10.53
N PRO A 34 13.53 11.27 -9.65
CA PRO A 34 13.45 10.02 -8.93
C PRO A 34 12.20 9.98 -8.06
N LEU A 35 11.56 8.81 -8.00
CA LEU A 35 10.33 8.62 -7.23
C LEU A 35 10.55 8.97 -5.75
N GLN A 36 9.71 9.83 -5.17
CA GLN A 36 9.74 10.14 -3.75
C GLN A 36 8.31 10.20 -3.21
N GLY A 37 8.10 9.58 -2.07
CA GLY A 37 6.80 9.58 -1.41
C GLY A 37 6.80 8.82 -0.11
N GLU A 38 5.66 8.87 0.55
CA GLU A 38 5.42 8.26 1.85
C GLU A 38 4.07 7.53 1.86
N ILE A 39 4.01 6.41 2.57
CA ILE A 39 2.77 5.66 2.79
C ILE A 39 2.63 5.44 4.29
N PRO A 40 1.64 6.05 4.97
CA PRO A 40 1.33 5.74 6.35
C PRO A 40 0.94 4.27 6.48
N VAL A 41 1.43 3.56 7.48
CA VAL A 41 0.92 2.22 7.80
C VAL A 41 -0.30 2.39 8.70
N VAL A 42 -1.46 1.93 8.23
CA VAL A 42 -2.75 2.08 8.93
C VAL A 42 -3.18 0.75 9.55
N SER A 43 -3.95 0.83 10.63
CA SER A 43 -4.60 -0.34 11.24
C SER A 43 -3.68 -1.44 11.77
N VAL A 44 -2.55 -1.11 12.39
CA VAL A 44 -1.72 -2.10 13.12
C VAL A 44 -2.53 -2.69 14.28
N LYS A 45 -3.05 -3.92 14.13
CA LYS A 45 -3.60 -4.63 15.29
C LYS A 45 -2.47 -4.94 16.27
N PRO A 46 -2.77 -5.11 17.58
CA PRO A 46 -1.80 -5.65 18.52
C PRO A 46 -1.21 -6.97 17.99
N GLY A 47 0.11 -7.02 17.78
CA GLY A 47 0.83 -8.17 17.22
C GLY A 47 1.04 -8.17 15.69
N GLU A 48 0.43 -7.24 14.94
CA GLU A 48 0.64 -7.04 13.49
C GLU A 48 1.68 -5.94 13.23
N GLU A 49 2.71 -5.82 14.08
CA GLU A 49 3.78 -4.84 13.88
C GLU A 49 4.53 -5.09 12.55
N PRO A 50 4.75 -4.04 11.74
CA PRO A 50 5.49 -4.16 10.48
C PRO A 50 6.88 -4.80 10.68
N LEU A 51 7.12 -5.93 10.03
CA LEU A 51 8.42 -6.60 10.06
C LEU A 51 9.30 -6.22 8.88
N SER A 52 8.72 -6.15 7.68
CA SER A 52 9.47 -5.80 6.47
C SER A 52 8.59 -5.14 5.42
N VAL A 53 9.21 -4.30 4.61
CA VAL A 53 8.59 -3.68 3.44
C VAL A 53 9.49 -3.88 2.23
N ARG A 54 8.88 -4.14 1.07
CA ARG A 54 9.61 -4.21 -0.20
C ARG A 54 8.71 -3.82 -1.37
N ILE A 55 9.34 -3.48 -2.49
CA ILE A 55 8.66 -3.53 -3.79
C ILE A 55 8.28 -5.00 -4.04
N ALA A 56 7.05 -5.23 -4.47
CA ALA A 56 6.55 -6.58 -4.70
C ALA A 56 7.36 -7.31 -5.79
N SER A 57 7.34 -8.64 -5.75
CA SER A 57 8.09 -9.45 -6.70
C SER A 57 7.52 -9.34 -8.12
N LEU A 58 8.33 -9.65 -9.13
CA LEU A 58 7.86 -9.67 -10.53
C LEU A 58 6.66 -10.64 -10.73
N GLU A 59 6.65 -11.74 -9.98
CA GLU A 59 5.53 -12.69 -9.97
C GLU A 59 4.25 -12.05 -9.41
N ASP A 60 4.34 -11.32 -8.30
CA ASP A 60 3.19 -10.62 -7.72
C ASP A 60 2.68 -9.51 -8.66
N TYR A 61 3.58 -8.77 -9.34
CA TYR A 61 3.19 -7.83 -10.39
C TYR A 61 2.43 -8.52 -11.52
N SER A 62 2.93 -9.66 -11.99
CA SER A 62 2.30 -10.45 -13.06
C SER A 62 0.92 -10.95 -12.65
N LYS A 63 0.77 -11.47 -11.42
CA LYS A 63 -0.52 -11.90 -10.85
C LYS A 63 -1.52 -10.76 -10.71
N ALA A 64 -1.03 -9.55 -10.44
CA ALA A 64 -1.86 -8.35 -10.36
C ALA A 64 -2.19 -7.75 -11.74
N GLY A 65 -1.67 -8.31 -12.84
CA GLY A 65 -1.84 -7.74 -14.18
C GLY A 65 -1.09 -6.41 -14.37
N LEU A 66 -0.04 -6.18 -13.59
CA LEU A 66 0.77 -4.96 -13.60
C LEU A 66 2.14 -5.23 -14.23
N THR A 67 2.77 -4.16 -14.73
CA THR A 67 4.14 -4.22 -15.27
C THR A 67 5.11 -3.52 -14.34
N LEU A 68 6.14 -4.23 -13.87
CA LEU A 68 7.22 -3.64 -13.07
C LEU A 68 8.12 -2.77 -13.97
N ARG A 69 7.96 -1.46 -13.89
CA ARG A 69 8.73 -0.49 -14.70
C ARG A 69 10.10 -0.19 -14.06
N PRO A 70 11.15 0.12 -14.85
CA PRO A 70 12.47 0.45 -14.32
C PRO A 70 12.47 1.58 -13.28
N GLY A 71 11.66 2.62 -13.52
CA GLY A 71 11.52 3.76 -12.60
C GLY A 71 11.03 3.38 -11.18
N VAL A 72 10.35 2.25 -11.04
CA VAL A 72 9.86 1.72 -9.77
C VAL A 72 10.71 0.54 -9.27
N ALA A 73 11.24 -0.30 -10.18
CA ALA A 73 12.03 -1.48 -9.84
C ALA A 73 13.28 -1.15 -9.00
N GLY A 74 13.89 0.01 -9.23
CA GLY A 74 15.05 0.47 -8.48
C GLY A 74 14.73 1.20 -7.17
N ALA A 75 13.46 1.40 -6.83
CA ALA A 75 13.05 2.14 -5.65
C ALA A 75 13.41 1.38 -4.37
N ARG A 76 13.97 2.12 -3.40
CA ARG A 76 14.14 1.63 -2.03
C ARG A 76 12.90 1.98 -1.23
N VAL A 77 12.56 1.09 -0.32
CA VAL A 77 11.52 1.31 0.68
C VAL A 77 12.05 0.99 2.07
N SER A 78 11.65 1.78 3.05
CA SER A 78 12.00 1.56 4.45
C SER A 78 10.84 1.96 5.36
N ILE A 79 10.73 1.30 6.52
CA ILE A 79 9.78 1.68 7.55
C ILE A 79 10.50 2.61 8.53
N VAL A 80 9.93 3.77 8.80
CA VAL A 80 10.40 4.72 9.80
C VAL A 80 9.25 5.09 10.74
N THR A 81 9.56 5.49 11.97
CA THR A 81 8.54 5.95 12.92
C THR A 81 8.51 7.47 12.93
N VAL A 82 7.39 8.06 12.51
CA VAL A 82 7.16 9.51 12.52
C VAL A 82 6.05 9.83 13.51
N LYS A 83 6.35 10.63 14.54
CA LYS A 83 5.38 11.02 15.59
C LYS A 83 4.67 9.80 16.22
N GLY A 84 5.43 8.72 16.46
CA GLY A 84 4.90 7.49 17.06
C GLY A 84 4.10 6.59 16.12
N ARG A 85 4.08 6.87 14.80
CA ARG A 85 3.38 6.03 13.81
C ARG A 85 4.34 5.51 12.74
N PRO A 86 4.20 4.23 12.32
CA PRO A 86 4.98 3.68 11.22
C PRO A 86 4.58 4.32 9.89
N VAL A 87 5.58 4.76 9.13
CA VAL A 87 5.47 5.33 7.78
C VAL A 87 6.47 4.64 6.89
N ILE A 88 6.05 4.25 5.70
CA ILE A 88 6.95 3.71 4.67
C ILE A 88 7.45 4.86 3.82
N MET A 89 8.76 5.06 3.79
CA MET A 89 9.42 6.01 2.91
C MET A 89 9.80 5.31 1.61
N ILE A 90 9.52 5.96 0.49
CA ILE A 90 9.89 5.50 -0.85
C ILE A 90 10.95 6.44 -1.42
N THR A 91 12.02 5.87 -1.96
CA THR A 91 13.09 6.63 -2.60
C THR A 91 13.61 5.91 -3.84
N GLY A 92 13.31 6.47 -5.00
CA GLY A 92 13.79 6.07 -6.31
C GLY A 92 15.27 6.38 -6.49
N ARG A 93 15.91 5.63 -7.39
CA ARG A 93 17.31 5.85 -7.78
C ARG A 93 17.46 6.43 -9.18
N GLN A 94 16.44 6.26 -10.02
CA GLN A 94 16.42 6.66 -11.42
C GLN A 94 15.25 7.61 -11.64
N SER A 95 15.41 8.57 -12.54
CA SER A 95 14.31 9.43 -12.98
C SER A 95 13.19 8.60 -13.61
N VAL A 96 11.95 8.94 -13.28
CA VAL A 96 10.75 8.35 -13.87
C VAL A 96 10.23 9.29 -14.96
N ASN A 97 10.20 8.83 -16.21
CA ASN A 97 9.82 9.65 -17.37
C ASN A 97 8.45 9.26 -17.94
N GLU A 98 7.85 8.21 -17.40
CA GLU A 98 6.51 7.76 -17.73
C GLU A 98 5.46 8.61 -17.01
N PRO A 99 4.40 9.08 -17.70
CA PRO A 99 3.36 9.92 -17.10
C PRO A 99 2.49 9.16 -16.10
N ALA A 100 2.49 7.83 -16.16
CA ALA A 100 1.82 6.98 -15.19
C ALA A 100 2.65 5.71 -14.94
N VAL A 101 2.80 5.34 -13.67
CA VAL A 101 3.46 4.09 -13.26
C VAL A 101 2.67 3.43 -12.14
N ASP A 102 2.67 2.10 -12.13
CA ASP A 102 2.05 1.32 -11.06
C ASP A 102 3.13 0.88 -10.07
N LEU A 103 2.92 1.19 -8.79
CA LEU A 103 3.74 0.79 -7.67
C LEU A 103 2.98 -0.25 -6.85
N LEU A 104 3.50 -1.47 -6.79
CA LEU A 104 3.00 -2.54 -5.92
C LEU A 104 3.94 -2.70 -4.73
N VAL A 105 3.43 -2.38 -3.54
CA VAL A 105 4.16 -2.48 -2.27
C VAL A 105 3.71 -3.71 -1.52
N GLU A 106 4.68 -4.48 -1.02
CA GLU A 106 4.44 -5.55 -0.07
C GLU A 106 4.87 -5.12 1.33
N LEU A 107 3.96 -5.28 2.29
CA LEU A 107 4.24 -5.13 3.71
C LEU A 107 3.97 -6.46 4.39
N SER A 108 4.95 -6.96 5.15
CA SER A 108 4.84 -8.22 5.90
C SER A 108 4.92 -7.99 7.39
N TRP A 109 4.20 -8.79 8.15
CA TRP A 109 4.27 -8.88 9.61
C TRP A 109 4.29 -10.36 10.04
N SER A 110 4.27 -10.61 11.35
CA SER A 110 4.45 -11.95 11.94
C SER A 110 3.46 -13.01 11.45
N THR A 111 2.22 -12.62 11.15
CA THR A 111 1.11 -13.52 10.81
C THR A 111 0.74 -13.50 9.32
N GLY A 112 1.41 -12.69 8.50
CA GLY A 112 1.06 -12.59 7.09
C GLY A 112 1.68 -11.40 6.35
N ARG A 113 1.09 -11.08 5.20
CA ARG A 113 1.51 -9.96 4.35
C ARG A 113 0.32 -9.34 3.63
N VAL A 114 0.47 -8.09 3.22
CA VAL A 114 -0.45 -7.38 2.34
C VAL A 114 0.28 -6.84 1.12
N LEU A 115 -0.39 -6.90 -0.02
CA LEU A 115 0.03 -6.25 -1.27
C LEU A 115 -0.93 -5.10 -1.54
N ARG A 116 -0.41 -3.90 -1.80
CA ARG A 116 -1.22 -2.75 -2.22
C ARG A 116 -0.64 -2.10 -3.47
N SER A 117 -1.48 -1.96 -4.48
CA SER A 117 -1.16 -1.25 -5.71
C SER A 117 -1.50 0.23 -5.59
N TYR A 118 -0.63 1.06 -6.16
CA TYR A 118 -0.80 2.49 -6.30
C TYR A 118 -0.55 2.87 -7.75
N ARG A 119 -1.55 3.47 -8.38
CA ARG A 119 -1.36 4.11 -9.68
C ARG A 119 -0.90 5.53 -9.46
N ILE A 120 0.34 5.81 -9.84
CA ILE A 120 0.99 7.09 -9.68
C ILE A 120 0.88 7.83 -11.01
N LEU A 121 0.26 9.01 -10.99
CA LEU A 121 0.23 9.93 -12.12
C LEU A 121 1.29 11.00 -11.88
N LEU A 122 2.22 11.13 -12.82
CA LEU A 122 3.34 12.06 -12.75
C LEU A 122 3.08 13.22 -13.70
N ASP A 123 2.82 14.38 -13.12
CA ASP A 123 2.68 15.61 -13.88
C ASP A 123 4.05 16.23 -14.18
N ARG A 124 4.12 17.02 -15.25
CA ARG A 124 5.31 17.81 -15.57
C ARG A 124 5.57 18.86 -14.48
N PRO A 125 6.84 19.14 -14.16
CA PRO A 125 7.16 20.27 -13.29
C PRO A 125 6.57 21.55 -13.87
N LYS A 126 5.89 22.34 -13.03
CA LYS A 126 5.53 23.70 -13.40
C LYS A 126 6.80 24.53 -13.30
N VAL A 127 7.43 24.78 -14.46
CA VAL A 127 8.52 25.75 -14.62
C VAL A 127 8.03 27.17 -14.41
#